data_AF-A0A450U3X8-F1
#
_entry.id   AF-A0A450U3X8-F1
#
_cell.length_a   1.000
_cell.length_b   1.000
_cell.length_c   1.000
_cell.angle_alpha   90.00
_cell.angle_beta   90.00
_cell.angle_gamma   90.00
#
_symmetry.space_group_name_H-M   'P 1'
#
loop_
_entity.id
_entity.type
_entity.pdbx_description
1 polymer ?
#
loop_
_entity_poly.entity_id
_entity_poly.type
_entity_poly.pdbx_seq_one_letter_code
_entity_poly.pdbx_strand_id
1 'polypeptide(L)'
;MDVILNPPLPIAIEEFYKTLLSVSGVLFGIAFAAMLFVLQSGFSSFKFSRRMFLELYLHFGRQLLYSLAYLTAAPFLVLFFPDSTTAVSWLYGLYFIFFLNATLDYAKEEGYILTIHSTKFVPRHYGRIRTYFRYIANRGVLRNVLFLFPAVLLITYPYVLSLINAGSLYLTKVAVFYSCLIPLLYTLYKITKFIPEFFAYTGMEISASSQEASEERSEEEKQKNIVEKRALREYLVNHGIDELSPTTPRKFIDGDISVNFLDKNDNGEAWFNIDVEISNVTPKQVRSNVLSYAHALAKRLHESKVSINTFVLSFHIRIGKQPSRNMFFRMSRNELERVFSPGHDQPEDMAGLKNVLFDELFRE
;
A
#
# COMPACT_ATOMS: atom_id res chain seq x y z
N MET A 1 33.77 17.43 -13.99
CA MET A 1 32.54 17.31 -14.82
C MET A 1 32.77 16.41 -16.02
N ASP A 2 33.89 16.57 -16.75
CA ASP A 2 34.15 15.81 -17.99
C ASP A 2 34.11 14.28 -17.85
N VAL A 3 34.59 13.72 -16.73
CA VAL A 3 34.56 12.26 -16.49
C VAL A 3 33.13 11.72 -16.28
N ILE A 4 32.21 12.56 -15.79
CA ILE A 4 30.80 12.17 -15.59
C ILE A 4 30.01 12.28 -16.90
N LEU A 5 30.39 13.22 -17.77
CA LEU A 5 29.72 13.45 -19.05
C LEU A 5 30.28 12.56 -20.17
N ASN A 6 31.56 12.15 -20.05
CA ASN A 6 32.27 11.26 -20.98
C ASN A 6 32.94 10.10 -20.20
N PRO A 7 32.14 9.19 -19.64
CA PRO A 7 32.68 8.13 -18.80
C PRO A 7 33.36 7.03 -19.65
N PRO A 8 34.48 6.46 -19.17
CA PRO A 8 35.27 5.50 -19.93
C PRO A 8 34.56 4.15 -20.06
N LEU A 9 34.72 3.50 -21.23
CA LEU A 9 34.35 2.11 -21.42
C LEU A 9 35.49 1.18 -20.96
N PRO A 10 35.21 0.05 -20.30
CA PRO A 10 36.23 -0.94 -19.99
C PRO A 10 36.79 -1.57 -21.28
N ILE A 11 38.02 -2.08 -21.21
CA ILE A 11 38.71 -2.68 -22.37
C ILE A 11 38.08 -4.04 -22.76
N ALA A 12 37.44 -4.75 -21.82
CA ALA A 12 36.83 -6.07 -22.01
C ALA A 12 35.28 -6.04 -21.85
N ILE A 13 34.60 -5.29 -22.73
CA ILE A 13 33.14 -5.11 -22.67
C ILE A 13 32.38 -6.44 -22.86
N GLU A 14 32.83 -7.30 -23.76
CA GLU A 14 32.16 -8.58 -24.03
C GLU A 14 32.24 -9.54 -22.84
N GLU A 15 33.39 -9.59 -22.17
CA GLU A 15 33.56 -10.39 -20.95
C GLU A 15 32.64 -9.89 -19.84
N PHE A 16 32.53 -8.57 -19.67
CA PHE A 16 31.57 -7.97 -18.75
C PHE A 16 30.14 -8.46 -19.00
N TYR A 17 29.66 -8.44 -20.25
CA TYR A 17 28.29 -8.89 -20.56
C TYR A 17 28.12 -10.40 -20.40
N LYS A 18 29.13 -11.22 -20.73
CA LYS A 18 29.09 -12.68 -20.49
C LYS A 18 28.97 -13.00 -19.00
N THR A 19 29.80 -12.36 -18.17
CA THR A 19 29.75 -12.52 -16.71
C THR A 19 28.43 -12.00 -16.16
N LEU A 20 27.98 -10.82 -16.61
CA LEU A 20 26.73 -10.22 -16.13
C LEU A 20 25.51 -11.08 -16.47
N LEU A 21 25.45 -11.65 -17.68
CA LEU A 21 24.38 -12.56 -18.08
C LEU A 21 24.32 -13.79 -17.17
N SER A 22 25.47 -14.41 -16.91
CA SER A 22 25.57 -15.60 -16.06
C SER A 22 25.17 -15.29 -14.61
N VAL A 23 25.75 -14.25 -14.01
CA VAL A 23 25.50 -13.87 -12.62
C VAL A 23 24.06 -13.39 -12.43
N SER A 24 23.54 -12.55 -13.32
CA SER A 24 22.18 -12.00 -13.20
C SER A 24 21.12 -13.08 -13.39
N GLY A 25 21.34 -14.03 -14.32
CA GLY A 25 20.44 -15.17 -14.51
C GLY A 25 20.36 -16.06 -13.27
N VAL A 26 21.50 -16.37 -12.65
CA VAL A 26 21.54 -17.14 -11.38
C VAL A 26 20.87 -16.37 -10.25
N LEU A 27 21.22 -15.09 -10.06
CA LEU A 27 20.61 -14.24 -9.03
C LEU A 27 19.11 -14.07 -9.24
N PHE A 28 18.63 -13.98 -10.49
CA PHE A 28 17.21 -13.92 -10.82
C PHE A 28 16.48 -15.18 -10.33
N GLY A 29 17.03 -16.36 -10.62
CA GLY A 29 16.47 -17.64 -10.15
C GLY A 29 16.45 -17.74 -8.62
N ILE A 30 17.55 -17.38 -7.96
CA ILE A 30 17.64 -17.41 -6.49
C ILE A 30 16.68 -16.39 -5.86
N ALA A 31 16.64 -15.17 -6.37
CA ALA A 31 15.75 -14.12 -5.87
C ALA A 31 14.27 -14.51 -6.03
N PHE A 32 13.90 -15.08 -7.18
CA PHE A 32 12.55 -15.59 -7.42
C PHE A 32 12.18 -16.70 -6.44
N ALA A 33 13.06 -17.69 -6.25
CA ALA A 33 12.85 -18.78 -5.29
C ALA A 33 12.76 -18.27 -3.84
N ALA A 34 13.65 -17.38 -3.43
CA ALA A 34 13.66 -16.78 -2.10
C ALA A 34 12.36 -15.99 -1.85
N MET A 35 11.85 -15.26 -2.84
CA MET A 35 10.59 -14.56 -2.70
C MET A 35 9.38 -15.47 -2.64
N LEU A 36 9.35 -16.55 -3.42
CA LEU A 36 8.32 -17.57 -3.29
C LEU A 36 8.35 -18.18 -1.88
N PHE A 37 9.53 -18.50 -1.37
CA PHE A 37 9.69 -19.00 0.00
C PHE A 37 9.21 -17.99 1.05
N VAL A 38 9.56 -16.71 0.92
CA VAL A 38 9.08 -15.67 1.84
C VAL A 38 7.56 -15.52 1.75
N LEU A 39 6.98 -15.54 0.54
CA LEU A 39 5.53 -15.48 0.31
C LEU A 39 4.77 -16.68 0.90
N GLN A 40 5.35 -17.88 0.78
CA GLN A 40 4.73 -19.13 1.25
C GLN A 40 4.97 -19.40 2.75
N SER A 41 6.19 -19.17 3.23
CA SER A 41 6.64 -19.59 4.57
C SER A 41 7.04 -18.41 5.47
N GLY A 42 7.57 -17.32 4.91
CA GLY A 42 7.99 -16.16 5.69
C GLY A 42 6.83 -15.43 6.37
N PHE A 43 5.67 -15.34 5.72
CA PHE A 43 4.52 -14.61 6.27
C PHE A 43 3.69 -15.36 7.31
N SER A 44 4.01 -16.63 7.61
CA SER A 44 3.48 -17.28 8.81
C SER A 44 4.09 -16.73 10.10
N SER A 45 5.25 -16.05 10.00
CA SER A 45 5.95 -15.47 11.15
C SER A 45 5.35 -14.13 11.64
N PHE A 46 4.68 -13.37 10.75
CA PHE A 46 3.96 -12.16 11.14
C PHE A 46 2.67 -12.53 11.88
N LYS A 47 2.57 -12.14 13.15
CA LYS A 47 1.39 -12.33 14.00
C LYS A 47 0.34 -11.24 13.75
N PHE A 48 0.75 -10.01 13.40
CA PHE A 48 -0.12 -8.85 13.19
C PHE A 48 0.23 -8.07 11.90
N SER A 49 -0.74 -7.34 11.35
CA SER A 49 -0.60 -6.47 10.17
C SER A 49 0.03 -7.15 8.96
N ARG A 50 -0.13 -8.47 8.83
CA ARG A 50 0.50 -9.31 7.81
C ARG A 50 0.28 -8.77 6.40
N ARG A 51 -0.95 -8.35 6.09
CA ARG A 51 -1.30 -7.81 4.76
C ARG A 51 -0.52 -6.54 4.43
N MET A 52 -0.34 -5.66 5.39
CA MET A 52 0.40 -4.40 5.23
C MET A 52 1.87 -4.66 4.87
N PHE A 53 2.55 -5.52 5.63
CA PHE A 53 3.95 -5.86 5.35
C PHE A 53 4.09 -6.71 4.08
N LEU A 54 3.17 -7.65 3.82
CA LEU A 54 3.13 -8.46 2.60
C LEU A 54 3.16 -7.58 1.34
N GLU A 55 2.33 -6.55 1.29
CA GLU A 55 2.27 -5.63 0.15
C GLU A 55 3.60 -4.87 -0.02
N LEU A 56 4.21 -4.38 1.08
CA LEU A 56 5.54 -3.75 1.05
C LEU A 56 6.61 -4.67 0.45
N TYR A 57 6.71 -5.91 0.93
CA TYR A 57 7.69 -6.89 0.44
C TYR A 57 7.45 -7.31 -1.00
N LEU A 58 6.19 -7.38 -1.41
CA LEU A 58 5.84 -7.67 -2.79
C LEU A 58 6.35 -6.58 -3.75
N HIS A 59 6.24 -5.30 -3.36
CA HIS A 59 6.78 -4.20 -4.17
C HIS A 59 8.31 -4.14 -4.16
N PHE A 60 8.96 -4.43 -3.02
CA PHE A 60 10.41 -4.62 -2.96
C PHE A 60 10.87 -5.71 -3.93
N GLY A 61 10.15 -6.83 -3.89
CA GLY A 61 10.39 -7.98 -4.72
C GLY A 61 10.27 -7.71 -6.22
N ARG A 62 9.20 -7.01 -6.61
CA ARG A 62 8.99 -6.57 -7.98
C ARG A 62 10.16 -5.72 -8.49
N GLN A 63 10.65 -4.76 -7.70
CA GLN A 63 11.82 -3.95 -8.10
C GLN A 63 13.06 -4.82 -8.36
N LEU A 64 13.31 -5.79 -7.49
CA LEU A 64 14.45 -6.70 -7.60
C LEU A 64 14.34 -7.58 -8.86
N LEU A 65 13.18 -8.19 -9.09
CA LEU A 65 12.95 -9.02 -10.27
C LEU A 65 13.01 -8.23 -11.57
N TYR A 66 12.43 -7.02 -11.62
CA TYR A 66 12.52 -6.19 -12.83
C TYR A 66 13.98 -5.81 -13.14
N SER A 67 14.78 -5.51 -12.11
CA SER A 67 16.20 -5.19 -12.28
C SER A 67 16.98 -6.40 -12.77
N LEU A 68 16.80 -7.56 -12.15
CA LEU A 68 17.49 -8.80 -12.55
C LEU A 68 17.04 -9.32 -13.93
N ALA A 69 15.75 -9.19 -14.27
CA ALA A 69 15.23 -9.53 -15.59
C ALA A 69 15.84 -8.64 -16.67
N TYR A 70 15.91 -7.32 -16.43
CA TYR A 70 16.59 -6.39 -17.33
C TYR A 70 18.07 -6.72 -17.47
N LEU A 71 18.77 -6.97 -16.36
CA LEU A 71 20.20 -7.35 -16.33
C LEU A 71 20.49 -8.72 -16.96
N THR A 72 19.48 -9.54 -17.21
CA THR A 72 19.61 -10.79 -17.96
C THR A 72 19.33 -10.54 -19.45
N ALA A 73 18.22 -9.87 -19.76
CA ALA A 73 17.80 -9.63 -21.14
C ALA A 73 18.70 -8.65 -21.89
N ALA A 74 19.18 -7.58 -21.26
CA ALA A 74 20.01 -6.58 -21.93
C ALA A 74 21.38 -7.13 -22.35
N PRO A 75 22.15 -7.81 -21.49
CA PRO A 75 23.41 -8.45 -21.91
C PRO A 75 23.22 -9.53 -22.97
N PHE A 76 22.12 -10.31 -22.90
CA PHE A 76 21.78 -11.26 -23.96
C PHE A 76 21.60 -10.55 -25.30
N LEU A 77 20.81 -9.46 -25.35
CA LEU A 77 20.63 -8.70 -26.58
C LEU A 77 21.95 -8.10 -27.09
N VAL A 78 22.82 -7.61 -26.22
CA VAL A 78 24.11 -7.03 -26.62
C VAL A 78 25.05 -8.11 -27.19
N LEU A 79 25.07 -9.31 -26.62
CA LEU A 79 25.97 -10.40 -27.05
C LEU A 79 25.50 -11.07 -28.35
N PHE A 80 24.19 -11.26 -28.53
CA PHE A 80 23.64 -12.01 -29.66
C PHE A 80 23.11 -11.11 -30.80
N PHE A 81 22.83 -9.83 -30.52
CA PHE A 81 22.33 -8.85 -31.49
C PHE A 81 23.07 -7.50 -31.35
N PRO A 82 24.40 -7.46 -31.54
CA PRO A 82 25.25 -6.31 -31.21
C PRO A 82 24.91 -5.02 -31.96
N ASP A 83 24.29 -5.13 -33.14
CA ASP A 83 23.89 -3.97 -33.96
C ASP A 83 22.51 -3.41 -33.57
N SER A 84 21.79 -4.06 -32.66
CA SER A 84 20.42 -3.68 -32.26
C SER A 84 20.38 -2.81 -31.00
N THR A 85 21.09 -1.68 -31.01
CA THR A 85 21.03 -0.69 -29.92
C THR A 85 19.60 -0.18 -29.68
N THR A 86 18.78 -0.15 -30.74
CA THR A 86 17.35 0.16 -30.69
C THR A 86 16.58 -0.80 -29.77
N ALA A 87 16.80 -2.11 -29.88
CA ALA A 87 16.09 -3.09 -29.05
C ALA A 87 16.47 -2.96 -27.57
N VAL A 88 17.75 -2.74 -27.28
CA VAL A 88 18.23 -2.52 -25.90
C VAL A 88 17.66 -1.22 -25.32
N SER A 89 17.53 -0.18 -26.15
CA SER A 89 16.92 1.10 -25.75
C SER A 89 15.44 0.94 -25.39
N TRP A 90 14.67 0.21 -26.20
CA TRP A 90 13.26 -0.09 -25.91
C TRP A 90 13.11 -0.91 -24.63
N LEU A 91 13.95 -1.95 -24.47
CA LEU A 91 13.97 -2.77 -23.27
C LEU A 91 14.27 -1.92 -22.02
N TYR A 92 15.21 -0.97 -22.13
CA TYR A 92 15.53 -0.06 -21.04
C TYR A 92 14.38 0.90 -20.72
N GLY A 93 13.67 1.41 -21.72
CA GLY A 93 12.46 2.22 -21.53
C GLY A 93 11.37 1.47 -20.77
N LEU A 94 11.11 0.20 -21.13
CA LEU A 94 10.18 -0.66 -20.40
C LEU A 94 10.64 -0.89 -18.96
N TYR A 95 11.91 -1.28 -18.77
CA TYR A 95 12.50 -1.45 -17.45
C TYR A 95 12.34 -0.18 -16.59
N PHE A 96 12.65 0.99 -17.14
CA PHE A 96 12.53 2.27 -16.46
C PHE A 96 11.11 2.51 -15.92
N ILE A 97 10.09 2.31 -16.75
CA ILE A 97 8.69 2.50 -16.36
C ILE A 97 8.28 1.52 -15.25
N PHE A 98 8.54 0.23 -15.44
CA PHE A 98 8.15 -0.79 -14.46
C PHE A 98 8.89 -0.65 -13.13
N PHE A 99 10.19 -0.35 -13.20
CA PHE A 99 11.01 -0.11 -12.02
C PHE A 99 10.54 1.12 -11.25
N LEU A 100 10.31 2.25 -11.95
CA LEU A 100 9.86 3.49 -11.32
C LEU A 100 8.51 3.29 -10.63
N ASN A 101 7.57 2.60 -11.29
CA ASN A 101 6.27 2.28 -10.70
C ASN A 101 6.42 1.45 -9.43
N ALA A 102 7.21 0.37 -9.47
CA ALA A 102 7.45 -0.47 -8.31
C ALA A 102 8.17 0.28 -7.16
N THR A 103 9.03 1.25 -7.51
CA THR A 103 9.75 2.12 -6.56
C THR A 103 8.81 3.09 -5.85
N LEU A 104 7.90 3.72 -6.59
CA LEU A 104 6.90 4.61 -6.03
C LEU A 104 5.89 3.85 -5.17
N ASP A 105 5.46 2.67 -5.60
CA ASP A 105 4.54 1.84 -4.83
C ASP A 105 5.15 1.40 -3.50
N TYR A 106 6.40 0.92 -3.51
CA TYR A 106 7.10 0.60 -2.26
C TYR A 106 7.20 1.81 -1.33
N ALA A 107 7.54 2.99 -1.86
CA ALA A 107 7.57 4.21 -1.07
C ALA A 107 6.19 4.58 -0.51
N LYS A 108 5.12 4.40 -1.28
CA LYS A 108 3.77 4.62 -0.80
C LYS A 108 3.40 3.63 0.31
N GLU A 109 3.81 2.37 0.21
CA GLU A 109 3.57 1.36 1.24
C GLU A 109 4.35 1.61 2.53
N GLU A 110 5.62 1.96 2.45
CA GLU A 110 6.40 2.34 3.63
C GLU A 110 5.79 3.59 4.30
N GLY A 111 5.38 4.55 3.47
CA GLY A 111 4.69 5.76 3.93
C GLY A 111 3.36 5.48 4.63
N TYR A 112 2.61 4.50 4.15
CA TYR A 112 1.37 4.02 4.78
C TYR A 112 1.65 3.47 6.20
N ILE A 113 2.61 2.56 6.32
CA ILE A 113 3.01 1.95 7.61
C ILE A 113 3.42 3.05 8.61
N LEU A 114 4.27 3.97 8.17
CA LEU A 114 4.72 5.08 9.01
C LEU A 114 3.58 6.02 9.40
N THR A 115 2.56 6.17 8.55
CA THR A 115 1.41 7.03 8.85
C THR A 115 0.57 6.44 9.96
N ILE A 116 0.34 5.13 9.98
CA ILE A 116 -0.43 4.46 11.05
C ILE A 116 0.29 4.64 12.40
N HIS A 117 1.58 4.34 12.45
CA HIS A 117 2.37 4.38 13.69
C HIS A 117 2.90 5.77 14.06
N SER A 118 2.33 6.86 13.52
CA SER A 118 2.75 8.22 13.86
C SER A 118 1.60 9.22 13.86
N THR A 119 1.89 10.48 14.21
CA THR A 119 0.93 11.59 14.21
C THR A 119 0.63 12.16 12.81
N LYS A 120 1.01 11.45 11.74
CA LYS A 120 0.86 11.94 10.36
C LYS A 120 -0.55 11.69 9.85
N PHE A 121 -1.06 12.65 9.09
CA PHE A 121 -2.47 12.70 8.69
C PHE A 121 -2.67 12.72 7.17
N VAL A 122 -3.75 12.07 6.73
CA VAL A 122 -4.25 12.06 5.34
C VAL A 122 -5.66 12.68 5.33
N PRO A 123 -5.84 13.86 4.69
CA PRO A 123 -7.14 14.53 4.69
C PRO A 123 -8.28 13.70 4.07
N ARG A 124 -9.46 13.73 4.71
CA ARG A 124 -10.67 13.01 4.26
C ARG A 124 -11.05 13.27 2.80
N HIS A 125 -10.84 14.49 2.33
CA HIS A 125 -11.23 14.93 0.98
C HIS A 125 -10.22 14.54 -0.11
N TYR A 126 -9.11 13.89 0.25
CA TYR A 126 -8.14 13.42 -0.74
C TYR A 126 -8.70 12.21 -1.49
N GLY A 127 -8.72 12.32 -2.82
CA GLY A 127 -8.96 11.20 -3.72
C GLY A 127 -7.73 10.29 -3.85
N ARG A 128 -7.89 9.15 -4.53
CA ARG A 128 -6.87 8.08 -4.64
C ARG A 128 -5.46 8.59 -4.97
N ILE A 129 -5.32 9.47 -5.96
CA ILE A 129 -4.02 10.00 -6.41
C ILE A 129 -3.38 10.90 -5.35
N ARG A 130 -4.15 11.80 -4.73
CA ARG A 130 -3.61 12.71 -3.70
C ARG A 130 -3.21 11.94 -2.45
N THR A 131 -4.00 10.95 -2.07
CA THR A 131 -3.68 10.02 -0.97
C THR A 131 -2.39 9.25 -1.26
N TYR A 132 -2.21 8.76 -2.48
CA TYR A 132 -0.99 8.07 -2.91
C TYR A 132 0.28 8.90 -2.66
N PHE A 133 0.33 10.13 -3.19
CA PHE A 133 1.49 11.00 -2.98
C PHE A 133 1.62 11.52 -1.55
N ARG A 134 0.51 11.63 -0.81
CA ARG A 134 0.54 11.99 0.60
C ARG A 134 1.25 10.92 1.43
N TYR A 135 1.01 9.64 1.16
CA TYR A 135 1.75 8.56 1.83
C TYR A 135 3.25 8.63 1.54
N ILE A 136 3.63 8.83 0.28
CA ILE A 136 5.04 9.02 -0.07
C ILE A 136 5.61 10.21 0.71
N ALA A 137 4.95 11.36 0.70
CA ALA A 137 5.38 12.54 1.43
C ALA A 137 5.51 12.29 2.95
N ASN A 138 4.63 11.47 3.52
CA ASN A 138 4.64 11.09 4.93
C ASN A 138 5.90 10.30 5.32
N ARG A 139 6.71 9.77 4.40
CA ARG A 139 8.04 9.22 4.75
C ARG A 139 9.02 10.28 5.26
N GLY A 140 8.76 11.55 4.95
CA GLY A 140 9.63 12.68 5.26
C GLY A 140 10.56 13.01 4.10
N VAL A 141 10.86 14.31 3.96
CA VAL A 141 11.63 14.85 2.83
C VAL A 141 12.99 14.17 2.71
N LEU A 142 13.74 14.04 3.81
CA LEU A 142 15.07 13.44 3.79
C LEU A 142 15.07 11.98 3.33
N ARG A 143 14.12 11.16 3.82
CA ARG A 143 13.99 9.76 3.39
C ARG A 143 13.60 9.66 1.92
N ASN A 144 12.68 10.50 1.47
CA ASN A 144 12.27 10.52 0.06
C ASN A 144 13.41 10.96 -0.85
N VAL A 145 14.18 11.98 -0.48
CA VAL A 145 15.35 12.40 -1.25
C VAL A 145 16.36 11.26 -1.26
N LEU A 146 16.80 10.72 -0.12
CA LEU A 146 17.80 9.65 -0.08
C LEU A 146 17.36 8.34 -0.77
N PHE A 147 16.06 8.10 -0.92
CA PHE A 147 15.54 6.89 -1.54
C PHE A 147 15.18 7.06 -3.02
N LEU A 148 14.34 8.04 -3.34
CA LEU A 148 13.81 8.24 -4.70
C LEU A 148 14.79 8.99 -5.58
N PHE A 149 15.54 9.96 -5.05
CA PHE A 149 16.43 10.78 -5.87
C PHE A 149 17.58 9.96 -6.46
N PRO A 150 18.30 9.09 -5.70
CA PRO A 150 19.27 8.20 -6.30
C PRO A 150 18.64 7.27 -7.33
N ALA A 151 17.48 6.67 -7.04
CA ALA A 151 16.82 5.77 -7.98
C ALA A 151 16.46 6.46 -9.32
N VAL A 152 15.95 7.70 -9.25
CA VAL A 152 15.60 8.49 -10.45
C VAL A 152 16.85 8.96 -11.18
N LEU A 153 17.85 9.50 -10.48
CA LEU A 153 19.09 9.97 -11.12
C LEU A 153 19.86 8.83 -11.76
N LEU A 154 19.97 7.69 -11.08
CA LEU A 154 20.74 6.54 -11.53
C LEU A 154 20.14 5.92 -12.79
N ILE A 155 18.82 5.90 -12.93
CA ILE A 155 18.15 5.27 -14.09
C ILE A 155 17.84 6.29 -15.19
N THR A 156 17.92 7.60 -14.92
CA THR A 156 17.88 8.60 -16.00
C THR A 156 19.27 8.85 -16.62
N TYR A 157 20.34 8.52 -15.90
CA TYR A 157 21.72 8.77 -16.33
C TYR A 157 22.09 8.19 -17.71
N PRO A 158 21.70 6.96 -18.10
CA PRO A 158 21.98 6.46 -19.45
C PRO A 158 21.33 7.26 -20.57
N TYR A 159 20.15 7.84 -20.33
CA TYR A 159 19.52 8.75 -21.30
C TYR A 159 20.27 10.08 -21.38
N VAL A 160 20.75 10.61 -20.24
CA VAL A 160 21.57 11.83 -20.21
C VAL A 160 22.85 11.62 -21.03
N LEU A 161 23.55 10.50 -20.86
CA LEU A 161 24.73 10.16 -21.66
C LEU A 161 24.42 10.06 -23.16
N SER A 162 23.25 9.53 -23.52
CA SER A 162 22.85 9.39 -24.93
C SER A 162 22.51 10.73 -25.58
N LEU A 163 21.85 11.62 -24.82
CA LEU A 163 21.53 12.98 -25.26
C LEU A 163 22.80 13.82 -25.46
N ILE A 164 23.77 13.73 -24.55
CA ILE A 164 25.03 14.50 -24.65
C ILE A 164 25.88 14.01 -25.84
N ASN A 165 26.00 12.69 -26.01
CA ASN A 165 26.92 12.12 -27.00
C ASN A 165 26.34 12.07 -28.42
N ALA A 166 25.02 11.89 -28.57
CA ALA A 166 24.40 11.63 -29.86
C ALA A 166 23.13 12.46 -30.12
N GLY A 167 22.69 13.32 -29.18
CA GLY A 167 21.46 14.10 -29.33
C GLY A 167 20.19 13.25 -29.42
N SER A 168 20.24 12.00 -28.95
CA SER A 168 19.20 10.99 -29.16
C SER A 168 18.78 10.31 -27.85
N LEU A 169 17.52 9.91 -27.78
CA LEU A 169 16.99 9.09 -26.68
C LEU A 169 17.32 7.59 -26.85
N TYR A 170 17.86 7.19 -28.01
CA TYR A 170 18.40 5.85 -28.20
C TYR A 170 19.74 5.71 -27.50
N LEU A 171 19.92 4.61 -26.78
CA LEU A 171 21.12 4.33 -26.01
C LEU A 171 22.32 4.12 -26.93
N THR A 172 23.34 4.95 -26.74
CA THR A 172 24.68 4.74 -27.32
C THR A 172 25.36 3.54 -26.66
N LYS A 173 26.42 2.99 -27.27
CA LYS A 173 27.19 1.87 -26.67
C LYS A 173 27.67 2.16 -25.24
N VAL A 174 28.12 3.41 -25.00
CA VAL A 174 28.51 3.88 -23.66
C VAL A 174 27.31 3.87 -22.71
N ALA A 175 26.17 4.41 -23.15
CA ALA A 175 24.96 4.43 -22.35
C ALA A 175 24.41 3.03 -22.04
N VAL A 176 24.52 2.07 -22.97
CA VAL A 176 24.13 0.67 -22.75
C VAL A 176 24.99 0.00 -21.68
N PHE A 177 26.29 0.33 -21.61
CA PHE A 177 27.13 -0.16 -20.52
C PHE A 177 26.64 0.36 -19.16
N TYR A 178 26.42 1.67 -19.05
CA TYR A 178 25.94 2.29 -17.81
C TYR A 178 24.50 1.90 -17.45
N SER A 179 23.65 1.63 -18.43
CA SER A 179 22.29 1.14 -18.20
C SER A 179 22.27 -0.25 -17.57
N CYS A 180 23.34 -1.05 -17.73
CA CYS A 180 23.52 -2.32 -17.04
C CYS A 180 24.28 -2.17 -15.71
N LEU A 181 25.37 -1.39 -15.68
CA LEU A 181 26.18 -1.25 -14.47
C LEU A 181 25.39 -0.64 -13.30
N ILE A 182 24.56 0.36 -13.58
CA ILE A 182 23.85 1.10 -12.53
C ILE A 182 22.77 0.25 -11.85
N PRO A 183 21.84 -0.40 -12.58
CA PRO A 183 20.89 -1.34 -11.97
C PRO A 183 21.57 -2.49 -11.23
N LEU A 184 22.74 -2.96 -11.69
CA LEU A 184 23.51 -3.98 -10.98
C LEU A 184 23.94 -3.50 -9.59
N LEU A 185 24.57 -2.33 -9.51
CA LEU A 185 25.00 -1.74 -8.23
C LEU A 185 23.81 -1.48 -7.31
N TYR A 186 22.70 -0.98 -7.86
CA TYR A 186 21.47 -0.76 -7.10
C TYR A 186 20.90 -2.07 -6.54
N THR A 187 20.87 -3.12 -7.36
CA THR A 187 20.38 -4.46 -6.99
C THR A 187 21.22 -5.04 -5.84
N LEU A 188 22.54 -4.95 -5.93
CA LEU A 188 23.45 -5.39 -4.85
C LEU A 188 23.24 -4.61 -3.55
N TYR A 189 23.12 -3.29 -3.64
CA TYR A 189 22.80 -2.44 -2.49
C TYR A 189 21.44 -2.82 -1.86
N LYS A 190 20.43 -3.11 -2.68
CA LYS A 190 19.11 -3.52 -2.18
C LYS A 190 19.11 -4.88 -1.52
N ILE A 191 19.81 -5.85 -2.09
CA ILE A 191 19.95 -7.19 -1.49
C ILE A 191 20.66 -7.09 -0.13
N THR A 192 21.72 -6.30 -0.02
CA THR A 192 22.44 -6.12 1.26
C THR A 192 21.60 -5.41 2.33
N LYS A 193 20.73 -4.48 1.93
CA LYS A 193 19.79 -3.82 2.85
C LYS A 193 18.56 -4.64 3.21
N PHE A 194 18.24 -5.68 2.46
CA PHE A 194 17.04 -6.48 2.66
C PHE A 194 16.94 -7.06 4.08
N ILE A 195 18.02 -7.68 4.56
CA ILE A 195 18.03 -8.37 5.86
C ILE A 195 17.85 -7.36 7.03
N PRO A 196 18.61 -6.25 7.12
CA PRO A 196 18.37 -5.23 8.13
C PRO A 196 16.99 -4.59 8.07
N GLU A 197 16.48 -4.28 6.87
CA GLU A 197 15.12 -3.74 6.70
C GLU A 197 14.07 -4.74 7.19
N PHE A 198 14.27 -6.03 6.90
CA PHE A 198 13.38 -7.08 7.38
C PHE A 198 13.27 -7.11 8.90
N PHE A 199 14.41 -7.15 9.60
CA PHE A 199 14.42 -7.12 11.06
C PHE A 199 13.87 -5.82 11.65
N ALA A 200 14.07 -4.67 10.99
CA ALA A 200 13.48 -3.40 11.43
C ALA A 200 11.95 -3.43 11.34
N TYR A 201 11.38 -3.98 10.27
CA TYR A 201 9.92 -4.11 10.11
C TYR A 201 9.32 -5.15 11.06
N THR A 202 9.99 -6.30 11.25
CA THR A 202 9.58 -7.27 12.28
C THR A 202 9.70 -6.66 13.69
N GLY A 203 10.72 -5.83 13.95
CA GLY A 203 10.87 -5.10 15.21
C GLY A 203 9.74 -4.09 15.45
N MET A 204 9.29 -3.38 14.41
CA MET A 204 8.11 -2.49 14.49
C MET A 204 6.85 -3.26 14.89
N GLU A 205 6.63 -4.44 14.29
CA GLU A 205 5.53 -5.34 14.66
C GLU A 205 5.62 -5.78 16.13
N ILE A 206 6.79 -6.22 16.57
CA ILE A 206 7.01 -6.66 17.96
C ILE A 206 6.78 -5.50 18.94
N SER A 207 7.26 -4.30 18.62
CA SER A 207 7.05 -3.11 19.46
C SER A 207 5.58 -2.67 19.54
N ALA A 208 4.81 -2.88 18.49
CA ALA A 208 3.36 -2.67 18.50
C ALA A 208 2.63 -3.70 19.39
N SER A 209 3.21 -4.89 19.56
CA SER A 209 2.66 -5.95 20.44
C SER A 209 3.05 -5.80 21.92
N SER A 210 4.17 -5.14 22.24
CA SER A 210 4.76 -5.13 23.58
C SER A 210 4.14 -4.12 24.57
N GLN A 211 2.95 -3.59 24.29
CA GLN A 211 2.26 -2.68 25.21
C GLN A 211 1.39 -3.36 26.27
N GLU A 212 1.22 -4.68 26.25
CA GLU A 212 0.64 -5.49 27.33
C GLU A 212 0.86 -6.96 26.97
N ALA A 213 1.66 -7.69 27.75
CA ALA A 213 1.95 -9.10 27.48
C ALA A 213 1.88 -9.95 28.75
N SER A 214 0.92 -10.88 28.79
CA SER A 214 1.03 -12.16 29.49
C SER A 214 0.10 -13.22 28.86
N GLU A 215 0.74 -14.30 28.40
CA GLU A 215 0.35 -15.72 28.38
C GLU A 215 -0.87 -16.30 27.62
N GLU A 216 -0.58 -17.46 26.98
CA GLU A 216 -1.39 -18.49 26.33
C GLU A 216 -2.07 -18.24 24.95
N ARG A 217 -2.06 -19.28 24.09
CA ARG A 217 -2.50 -19.27 22.68
C ARG A 217 -3.94 -18.79 22.42
N SER A 218 -4.82 -18.84 23.43
CA SER A 218 -6.16 -18.23 23.39
C SER A 218 -6.07 -16.71 23.45
N GLU A 219 -5.18 -16.17 24.28
CA GLU A 219 -4.91 -14.74 24.38
C GLU A 219 -4.15 -14.22 23.15
N GLU A 220 -3.38 -15.04 22.43
CA GLU A 220 -2.73 -14.61 21.18
C GLU A 220 -3.73 -14.18 20.10
N GLU A 221 -4.84 -14.91 19.92
CA GLU A 221 -5.89 -14.53 18.95
C GLU A 221 -6.69 -13.30 19.42
N LYS A 222 -6.99 -13.21 20.72
CA LYS A 222 -7.65 -12.03 21.29
C LYS A 222 -6.78 -10.79 21.16
N GLN A 223 -5.50 -10.90 21.52
CA GLN A 223 -4.51 -9.84 21.38
C GLN A 223 -4.34 -9.44 19.91
N LYS A 224 -4.41 -10.40 18.99
CA LYS A 224 -4.43 -10.11 17.55
C LYS A 224 -5.62 -9.28 17.13
N ASN A 225 -6.82 -9.65 17.55
CA ASN A 225 -8.00 -8.87 17.24
C ASN A 225 -7.91 -7.45 17.82
N ILE A 226 -7.42 -7.30 19.05
CA ILE A 226 -7.24 -6.00 19.71
C ILE A 226 -6.22 -5.13 18.96
N VAL A 227 -5.04 -5.68 18.61
CA VAL A 227 -3.99 -4.95 17.89
C VAL A 227 -4.47 -4.53 16.49
N GLU A 228 -5.13 -5.42 15.75
CA GLU A 228 -5.67 -5.11 14.42
C GLU A 228 -6.78 -4.05 14.50
N LYS A 229 -7.62 -4.09 15.54
CA LYS A 229 -8.63 -3.05 15.79
C LYS A 229 -7.99 -1.72 16.17
N ARG A 230 -6.95 -1.71 16.99
CA ARG A 230 -6.20 -0.49 17.30
C ARG A 230 -5.60 0.14 16.05
N ALA A 231 -4.95 -0.67 15.20
CA ALA A 231 -4.44 -0.21 13.91
C ALA A 231 -5.55 0.31 13.00
N LEU A 232 -6.73 -0.31 13.00
CA LEU A 232 -7.90 0.18 12.26
C LEU A 232 -8.37 1.54 12.80
N ARG A 233 -8.42 1.71 14.12
CA ARG A 233 -8.80 2.96 14.76
C ARG A 233 -7.83 4.08 14.37
N GLU A 234 -6.53 3.85 14.50
CA GLU A 234 -5.48 4.80 14.10
C GLU A 234 -5.59 5.14 12.62
N TYR A 235 -5.79 4.14 11.76
CA TYR A 235 -6.02 4.36 10.34
C TYR A 235 -7.23 5.27 10.10
N LEU A 236 -8.38 4.98 10.71
CA LEU A 236 -9.60 5.77 10.52
C LEU A 236 -9.46 7.20 11.02
N VAL A 237 -8.86 7.41 12.20
CA VAL A 237 -8.54 8.74 12.76
C VAL A 237 -7.58 9.49 11.83
N ASN A 238 -6.53 8.85 11.33
CA ASN A 238 -5.56 9.45 10.42
C ASN A 238 -6.15 9.73 9.02
N HIS A 239 -7.25 9.07 8.67
CA HIS A 239 -8.07 9.34 7.49
C HIS A 239 -9.24 10.26 7.78
N GLY A 240 -9.16 10.90 8.94
CA GLY A 240 -10.00 11.98 9.38
C GLY A 240 -11.21 11.58 10.14
N ILE A 241 -11.61 10.32 10.34
CA ILE A 241 -12.87 9.98 11.04
C ILE A 241 -12.82 10.36 12.54
N ASP A 242 -13.03 11.64 12.81
CA ASP A 242 -12.97 12.26 14.14
C ASP A 242 -14.16 11.89 15.02
N GLU A 243 -15.29 11.51 14.41
CA GLU A 243 -16.49 11.07 15.12
C GLU A 243 -16.35 9.72 15.84
N LEU A 244 -15.17 9.07 15.76
CA LEU A 244 -14.81 7.88 16.55
C LEU A 244 -14.65 8.14 18.05
N SER A 245 -14.70 9.41 18.48
CA SER A 245 -14.80 9.78 19.89
C SER A 245 -16.19 10.33 20.18
N PRO A 246 -16.86 9.88 21.26
CA PRO A 246 -18.13 10.44 21.70
C PRO A 246 -18.08 11.96 21.99
N THR A 247 -16.89 12.49 22.24
CA THR A 247 -16.66 13.91 22.54
C THR A 247 -16.60 14.82 21.31
N THR A 248 -16.52 14.26 20.11
CA THR A 248 -16.42 15.00 18.84
C THR A 248 -17.48 14.53 17.85
N PRO A 249 -18.78 14.74 18.17
CA PRO A 249 -19.84 14.40 17.25
C PRO A 249 -19.71 15.20 15.96
N ARG A 250 -20.16 14.59 14.86
CA ARG A 250 -20.18 15.21 13.54
C ARG A 250 -21.62 15.60 13.20
N LYS A 251 -21.79 16.78 12.60
CA LYS A 251 -23.11 17.17 12.06
C LYS A 251 -23.63 16.16 11.05
N PHE A 252 -24.87 15.72 11.24
CA PHE A 252 -25.57 14.76 10.40
C PHE A 252 -27.03 15.20 10.23
N ILE A 253 -27.41 15.55 8.99
CA ILE A 253 -28.71 16.14 8.66
C ILE A 253 -28.97 17.41 9.50
N ASP A 254 -29.91 17.37 10.44
CA ASP A 254 -30.31 18.45 11.36
C ASP A 254 -29.86 18.21 12.80
N GLY A 255 -29.05 17.18 13.03
CA GLY A 255 -28.49 16.84 14.33
C GLY A 255 -27.07 16.30 14.20
N ASP A 256 -26.76 15.25 14.95
CA ASP A 256 -25.39 14.77 15.16
C ASP A 256 -25.26 13.25 15.02
N ILE A 257 -24.08 12.82 14.58
CA ILE A 257 -23.65 11.42 14.54
C ILE A 257 -22.38 11.25 15.38
N SER A 258 -22.37 10.20 16.19
CA SER A 258 -21.23 9.79 17.00
C SER A 258 -20.98 8.29 16.81
N VAL A 259 -19.71 7.90 16.82
CA VAL A 259 -19.30 6.52 16.56
C VAL A 259 -18.49 6.01 17.74
N ASN A 260 -19.01 4.96 18.38
CA ASN A 260 -18.29 4.18 19.36
C ASN A 260 -17.74 2.91 18.70
N PHE A 261 -16.44 2.87 18.47
CA PHE A 261 -15.76 1.69 17.93
C PHE A 261 -15.30 0.78 19.08
N LEU A 262 -15.79 -0.46 19.08
CA LEU A 262 -15.51 -1.46 20.12
C LEU A 262 -14.14 -2.11 19.92
N ASP A 263 -13.09 -1.31 20.01
CA ASP A 263 -11.68 -1.70 19.77
C ASP A 263 -11.08 -2.60 20.85
N LYS A 264 -11.66 -2.60 22.06
CA LYS A 264 -11.25 -3.45 23.20
C LYS A 264 -11.95 -4.81 23.25
N ASN A 265 -12.94 -5.06 22.39
CA ASN A 265 -13.66 -6.33 22.39
C ASN A 265 -12.85 -7.41 21.66
N ASP A 266 -12.84 -8.65 22.14
CA ASP A 266 -12.02 -9.75 21.61
C ASP A 266 -12.61 -10.43 20.36
N ASN A 267 -13.87 -10.13 20.04
CA ASN A 267 -14.53 -10.60 18.82
C ASN A 267 -13.67 -10.32 17.56
N GLY A 268 -13.56 -11.29 16.66
CA GLY A 268 -12.84 -11.15 15.37
C GLY A 268 -13.44 -10.14 14.38
N GLU A 269 -14.52 -9.46 14.76
CA GLU A 269 -15.21 -8.45 13.95
C GLU A 269 -14.94 -7.04 14.45
N ALA A 270 -14.78 -6.10 13.52
CA ALA A 270 -14.73 -4.67 13.84
C ALA A 270 -16.16 -4.13 13.96
N TRP A 271 -16.60 -3.85 15.19
CA TRP A 271 -17.96 -3.42 15.49
C TRP A 271 -18.02 -1.94 15.82
N PHE A 272 -18.86 -1.22 15.09
CA PHE A 272 -19.11 0.21 15.23
C PHE A 272 -20.56 0.42 15.67
N ASN A 273 -20.73 0.95 16.88
CA ASN A 273 -22.02 1.46 17.34
C ASN A 273 -22.09 2.94 16.94
N ILE A 274 -23.10 3.27 16.15
CA ILE A 274 -23.24 4.59 15.52
C ILE A 274 -24.53 5.21 16.03
N ASP A 275 -24.40 6.14 16.96
CA ASP A 275 -25.53 6.84 17.55
C ASP A 275 -25.85 8.07 16.70
N VAL A 276 -27.10 8.16 16.24
CA VAL A 276 -27.63 9.24 15.41
C VAL A 276 -28.76 9.92 16.15
N GLU A 277 -28.63 11.21 16.42
CA GLU A 277 -29.67 12.03 17.05
C GLU A 277 -30.11 13.11 16.07
N ILE A 278 -31.39 13.08 15.68
CA ILE A 278 -31.98 13.98 14.66
C ILE A 278 -33.35 14.47 15.12
N SER A 279 -33.77 15.65 14.66
CA SER A 279 -34.93 16.32 15.24
C SER A 279 -36.22 15.97 14.49
N ASN A 280 -36.29 16.33 13.21
CA ASN A 280 -37.53 16.22 12.45
C ASN A 280 -37.25 16.02 10.95
N VAL A 281 -37.01 14.76 10.59
CA VAL A 281 -36.59 14.36 9.24
C VAL A 281 -37.42 13.18 8.77
N THR A 282 -37.72 13.11 7.47
CA THR A 282 -38.47 11.99 6.90
C THR A 282 -37.67 10.68 6.94
N PRO A 283 -38.29 9.50 7.19
CA PRO A 283 -37.57 8.22 7.22
C PRO A 283 -36.74 7.94 5.96
N LYS A 284 -37.25 8.33 4.78
CA LYS A 284 -36.54 8.20 3.50
C LYS A 284 -35.24 9.01 3.45
N GLN A 285 -35.27 10.24 3.95
CA GLN A 285 -34.06 11.08 4.06
C GLN A 285 -33.07 10.48 5.05
N VAL A 286 -33.53 9.98 6.19
CA VAL A 286 -32.68 9.30 7.18
C VAL A 286 -31.98 8.10 6.54
N ARG A 287 -32.75 7.23 5.87
CA ARG A 287 -32.22 6.05 5.15
C ARG A 287 -31.14 6.44 4.13
N SER A 288 -31.42 7.39 3.24
CA SER A 288 -30.47 7.81 2.20
C SER A 288 -29.16 8.38 2.79
N ASN A 289 -29.26 9.18 3.86
CA ASN A 289 -28.07 9.72 4.53
C ASN A 289 -27.30 8.66 5.32
N VAL A 290 -27.99 7.70 5.96
CA VAL A 290 -27.36 6.56 6.63
C VAL A 290 -26.61 5.69 5.62
N LEU A 291 -27.23 5.39 4.47
CA LEU A 291 -26.56 4.66 3.38
C LEU A 291 -25.35 5.42 2.85
N SER A 292 -25.46 6.74 2.66
CA SER A 292 -24.34 7.58 2.23
C SER A 292 -23.19 7.57 3.23
N TYR A 293 -23.51 7.66 4.52
CA TYR A 293 -22.51 7.58 5.60
C TYR A 293 -21.87 6.19 5.67
N ALA A 294 -22.70 5.14 5.68
CA ALA A 294 -22.26 3.75 5.72
C ALA A 294 -21.35 3.42 4.53
N HIS A 295 -21.70 3.88 3.33
CA HIS A 295 -20.87 3.73 2.12
C HIS A 295 -19.53 4.44 2.26
N ALA A 296 -19.52 5.70 2.73
CA ALA A 296 -18.28 6.45 2.93
C ALA A 296 -17.37 5.79 3.98
N LEU A 297 -17.92 5.30 5.09
CA LEU A 297 -17.17 4.58 6.12
C LEU A 297 -16.69 3.22 5.60
N ALA A 298 -17.55 2.45 4.94
CA ALA A 298 -17.23 1.16 4.32
C ALA A 298 -16.09 1.29 3.29
N LYS A 299 -16.03 2.40 2.55
CA LYS A 299 -14.93 2.69 1.62
C LYS A 299 -13.60 2.80 2.35
N ARG A 300 -13.58 3.50 3.50
CA ARG A 300 -12.38 3.58 4.35
C ARG A 300 -12.00 2.24 4.95
N LEU A 301 -12.98 1.46 5.43
CA LEU A 301 -12.75 0.11 5.94
C LEU A 301 -12.18 -0.81 4.85
N HIS A 302 -12.68 -0.72 3.61
CA HIS A 302 -12.18 -1.46 2.46
C HIS A 302 -10.73 -1.08 2.12
N GLU A 303 -10.42 0.22 2.09
CA GLU A 303 -9.08 0.76 1.83
C GLU A 303 -8.06 0.43 2.93
N SER A 304 -8.52 0.13 4.16
CA SER A 304 -7.64 -0.26 5.26
C SER A 304 -6.95 -1.59 4.99
N LYS A 305 -5.68 -1.73 5.42
CA LYS A 305 -4.87 -2.94 5.25
C LYS A 305 -4.79 -3.83 6.49
N VAL A 306 -5.65 -3.59 7.47
CA VAL A 306 -5.77 -4.43 8.67
C VAL A 306 -6.28 -5.82 8.30
N SER A 307 -5.91 -6.81 9.08
CA SER A 307 -6.24 -8.23 8.84
C SER A 307 -7.64 -8.62 9.35
N ILE A 308 -8.56 -7.66 9.49
CA ILE A 308 -9.96 -7.85 9.87
C ILE A 308 -10.78 -8.11 8.62
N ASN A 309 -11.61 -9.16 8.62
CA ASN A 309 -12.38 -9.58 7.45
C ASN A 309 -13.87 -9.21 7.51
N THR A 310 -14.41 -8.94 8.69
CA THR A 310 -15.82 -8.61 8.87
C THR A 310 -15.97 -7.31 9.65
N PHE A 311 -16.83 -6.44 9.13
CA PHE A 311 -17.18 -5.16 9.73
C PHE A 311 -18.67 -5.13 10.03
N VAL A 312 -19.02 -4.54 11.17
CA VAL A 312 -20.39 -4.40 11.62
C VAL A 312 -20.67 -2.94 11.92
N LEU A 313 -21.66 -2.36 11.23
CA LEU A 313 -22.16 -1.02 11.48
C LEU A 313 -23.56 -1.13 12.07
N SER A 314 -23.70 -0.79 13.35
CA SER A 314 -24.96 -0.79 14.09
C SER A 314 -25.38 0.65 14.33
N PHE A 315 -26.35 1.13 13.56
CA PHE A 315 -26.91 2.48 13.72
C PHE A 315 -28.05 2.45 14.73
N HIS A 316 -27.98 3.33 15.73
CA HIS A 316 -29.00 3.59 16.73
C HIS A 316 -29.55 5.01 16.51
N ILE A 317 -30.72 5.10 15.90
CA ILE A 317 -31.29 6.34 15.35
C ILE A 317 -32.43 6.81 16.25
N ARG A 318 -32.29 8.01 16.82
CA ARG A 318 -33.35 8.70 17.57
C ARG A 318 -33.88 9.88 16.78
N ILE A 319 -35.19 9.90 16.55
CA ILE A 319 -35.89 10.99 15.85
C ILE A 319 -36.76 11.74 16.86
N GLY A 320 -36.37 12.96 17.22
CA GLY A 320 -37.03 13.77 18.24
C GLY A 320 -37.09 13.04 19.59
N LYS A 321 -38.30 12.85 20.13
CA LYS A 321 -38.54 12.14 21.40
C LYS A 321 -38.96 10.67 21.22
N GLN A 322 -38.85 10.12 20.01
CA GLN A 322 -39.23 8.74 19.73
C GLN A 322 -38.19 7.74 20.25
N PRO A 323 -38.58 6.49 20.54
CA PRO A 323 -37.63 5.43 20.87
C PRO A 323 -36.64 5.20 19.73
N SER A 324 -35.42 4.79 20.10
CA SER A 324 -34.36 4.49 19.14
C SER A 324 -34.77 3.38 18.18
N ARG A 325 -34.50 3.59 16.90
CA ARG A 325 -34.70 2.62 15.80
C ARG A 325 -33.35 2.20 15.25
N ASN A 326 -33.26 1.00 14.68
CA ASN A 326 -31.98 0.43 14.29
C ASN A 326 -31.86 0.21 12.78
N MET A 327 -30.66 0.47 12.25
CA MET A 327 -30.23 -0.07 10.95
C MET A 327 -28.92 -0.81 11.17
N PHE A 328 -28.80 -1.98 10.57
CA PHE A 328 -27.66 -2.87 10.78
C PHE A 328 -27.05 -3.30 9.45
N PHE A 329 -25.73 -3.23 9.36
CA PHE A 329 -24.96 -3.71 8.22
C PHE A 329 -23.83 -4.60 8.72
N ARG A 330 -23.79 -5.86 8.32
CA ARG A 330 -22.64 -6.74 8.50
C ARG A 330 -22.07 -7.09 7.14
N MET A 331 -20.81 -6.71 6.93
CA MET A 331 -20.16 -6.78 5.63
C MET A 331 -18.80 -7.48 5.76
N SER A 332 -18.54 -8.40 4.85
CA SER A 332 -17.22 -9.01 4.67
C SER A 332 -16.37 -8.20 3.67
N ARG A 333 -15.04 -8.33 3.73
CA ARG A 333 -14.14 -7.72 2.74
C ARG A 333 -14.49 -8.10 1.29
N ASN A 334 -14.87 -9.36 1.06
CA ASN A 334 -15.27 -9.85 -0.26
C ASN A 334 -16.56 -9.17 -0.76
N GLU A 335 -17.49 -8.86 0.14
CA GLU A 335 -18.69 -8.10 -0.22
C GLU A 335 -18.34 -6.64 -0.54
N LEU A 336 -17.41 -6.03 0.22
CA LEU A 336 -16.93 -4.69 -0.07
C LEU A 336 -16.20 -4.58 -1.42
N GLU A 337 -15.46 -5.63 -1.83
CA GLU A 337 -14.87 -5.68 -3.18
C GLU A 337 -15.93 -5.63 -4.29
N ARG A 338 -17.11 -6.23 -4.05
CA ARG A 338 -18.24 -6.18 -4.99
C ARG A 338 -18.91 -4.81 -4.98
N VAL A 339 -19.15 -4.24 -3.81
CA VAL A 339 -19.73 -2.89 -3.68
C VAL A 339 -18.83 -1.88 -4.38
N PHE A 340 -17.52 -1.86 -4.11
CA PHE A 340 -16.62 -0.88 -4.73
C PHE A 340 -16.10 -1.26 -6.12
N SER A 341 -16.77 -2.21 -6.80
CA SER A 341 -16.43 -2.59 -8.17
C SER A 341 -16.91 -1.53 -9.19
N PRO A 342 -16.29 -1.43 -10.37
CA PRO A 342 -16.71 -0.48 -11.40
C PRO A 342 -18.20 -0.68 -11.75
N GLY A 343 -19.02 0.36 -11.53
CA GLY A 343 -20.46 0.32 -11.78
C GLY A 343 -21.34 0.15 -10.54
N HIS A 344 -20.77 -0.12 -9.36
CA HIS A 344 -21.49 -0.39 -8.10
C HIS A 344 -21.07 0.52 -6.91
N ASP A 345 -20.27 1.57 -7.15
CA ASP A 345 -19.77 2.51 -6.12
C ASP A 345 -20.82 3.60 -5.79
N GLN A 346 -22.07 3.20 -5.50
CA GLN A 346 -23.15 4.10 -5.03
C GLN A 346 -23.61 3.75 -3.61
N PRO A 347 -24.11 4.73 -2.84
CA PRO A 347 -24.65 4.49 -1.50
C PRO A 347 -25.72 3.39 -1.43
N GLU A 348 -26.56 3.30 -2.45
CA GLU A 348 -27.67 2.35 -2.54
C GLU A 348 -27.18 0.89 -2.63
N ASP A 349 -25.99 0.65 -3.17
CA ASP A 349 -25.41 -0.70 -3.27
C ASP A 349 -25.14 -1.30 -1.88
N MET A 350 -25.01 -0.48 -0.83
CA MET A 350 -24.93 -0.95 0.56
C MET A 350 -26.19 -1.66 1.04
N ALA A 351 -27.36 -1.31 0.50
CA ALA A 351 -28.62 -1.98 0.84
C ALA A 351 -28.73 -3.39 0.20
N GLY A 352 -27.92 -3.69 -0.82
CA GLY A 352 -27.86 -4.99 -1.49
C GLY A 352 -26.95 -6.02 -0.81
N LEU A 353 -26.29 -5.66 0.29
CA LEU A 353 -25.45 -6.57 1.07
C LEU A 353 -26.29 -7.71 1.68
N LYS A 354 -25.67 -8.89 1.87
CA LYS A 354 -26.39 -10.09 2.31
C LYS A 354 -27.00 -9.94 3.72
N ASN A 355 -26.27 -9.29 4.63
CA ASN A 355 -26.65 -9.14 6.04
C ASN A 355 -26.95 -7.68 6.36
N VAL A 356 -28.09 -7.19 5.87
CA VAL A 356 -28.63 -5.87 6.15
C VAL A 356 -29.98 -6.01 6.82
N LEU A 357 -30.21 -5.24 7.87
CA LEU A 357 -31.49 -5.23 8.56
C LEU A 357 -31.91 -3.78 8.83
N PHE A 358 -33.05 -3.40 8.28
CA PHE A 358 -33.70 -2.11 8.55
C PHE A 358 -34.94 -2.34 9.40
N ASP A 359 -35.08 -1.52 10.44
CA ASP A 359 -36.36 -1.32 11.13
C ASP A 359 -37.45 -0.98 10.10
N GLU A 360 -38.68 -1.41 10.37
CA GLU A 360 -39.83 -1.30 9.46
C GLU A 360 -40.02 0.12 8.92
N LEU A 361 -39.74 1.13 9.74
CA LEU A 361 -39.85 2.54 9.39
C LEU A 361 -38.96 2.96 8.21
N PHE A 362 -37.87 2.22 7.96
CA PHE A 362 -36.84 2.58 6.98
C PHE A 362 -36.76 1.63 5.77
N ARG A 363 -37.71 0.71 5.61
CA ARG A 363 -37.68 -0.29 4.53
C ARG A 363 -38.06 0.28 3.16
N GLU A 364 -38.86 1.35 3.13
CA GLU A 364 -39.40 1.97 1.90
C GLU A 364 -38.57 3.16 1.40
#